data_AF-A0A6I9NY20-F1
#
_entry.id   AF-A0A6I9NY20-F1
#
_cell.length_a   1.000
_cell.length_b   1.000
_cell.length_c   1.000
_cell.angle_alpha   90.00
_cell.angle_beta   90.00
_cell.angle_gamma   90.00
#
_symmetry.space_group_name_H-M   'P 1'
#
loop_
_entity.id
_entity.type
_entity.pdbx_description
1 polymer ?
#
loop_
_entity_poly.entity_id
_entity_poly.type
_entity_poly.pdbx_seq_one_letter_code
_entity_poly.pdbx_strand_id
1 'polypeptide(L)'
;MTNFIMKAFINGRKLFGTPFLPIPGTEVDYFFDSKVLTDGELAPNDRCCRICGKIGHYMKDCPKRRRMKKKENEEDVKDEEREPKDRRCFQCGDMGHVRRDCPEYRHLKQRTGGVPAPHMVRSVVSSQSIPIPKTAADCPGRTRQPSEC
;
A
#
# COMPACT_ATOMS: atom_id res chain seq x y z
N MET A 1 -11.76 -25.10 -0.65
CA MET A 1 -12.99 -24.72 0.06
C MET A 1 -14.11 -25.75 -0.09
N THR A 2 -14.72 -25.96 -1.27
CA THR A 2 -15.81 -26.94 -1.47
C THR A 2 -15.48 -28.33 -0.92
N ASN A 3 -14.33 -28.90 -1.30
CA ASN A 3 -13.91 -30.24 -0.85
C ASN A 3 -13.71 -30.31 0.67
N PHE A 4 -13.22 -29.23 1.29
CA PHE A 4 -13.04 -29.10 2.74
C PHE A 4 -14.39 -29.12 3.49
N ILE A 5 -15.37 -28.37 3.00
CA ILE A 5 -16.75 -28.38 3.52
C ILE A 5 -17.37 -29.77 3.38
N MET A 6 -17.23 -30.40 2.22
CA MET A 6 -17.74 -31.76 1.98
C MET A 6 -17.06 -32.80 2.88
N LYS A 7 -15.73 -32.71 3.09
CA LYS A 7 -14.97 -33.59 3.99
C LYS A 7 -15.47 -33.47 5.42
N ALA A 8 -15.65 -32.25 5.93
CA ALA A 8 -16.20 -31.99 7.26
C ALA A 8 -17.60 -32.59 7.46
N PHE A 9 -18.49 -32.44 6.47
CA PHE A 9 -19.82 -33.08 6.52
C PHE A 9 -19.81 -34.60 6.34
N ILE A 10 -18.77 -35.19 5.74
CA ILE A 10 -18.60 -36.65 5.67
C ILE A 10 -18.07 -37.20 7.00
N ASN A 11 -17.07 -36.54 7.59
CA ASN A 11 -16.52 -36.91 8.88
C ASN A 11 -17.57 -36.75 10.01
N GLY A 12 -18.30 -35.63 10.03
CA GLY A 12 -19.42 -35.43 10.95
C GLY A 12 -20.50 -36.50 10.82
N ARG A 13 -20.95 -36.85 9.59
CA ARG A 13 -21.93 -37.94 9.39
C ARG A 13 -21.47 -39.30 9.88
N LYS A 14 -20.16 -39.59 9.89
CA LYS A 14 -19.63 -40.82 10.51
C LYS A 14 -19.75 -40.75 12.03
N LEU A 15 -19.31 -39.65 12.63
CA LEU A 15 -19.21 -39.49 14.09
C LEU A 15 -20.58 -39.38 14.77
N PHE A 16 -21.54 -38.67 14.16
CA PHE A 16 -22.96 -38.69 14.56
C PHE A 16 -23.71 -39.97 14.12
N GLY A 17 -23.13 -40.78 13.23
CA GLY A 17 -23.72 -42.03 12.73
C GLY A 17 -23.29 -43.28 13.49
N THR A 18 -22.20 -43.22 14.25
CA THR A 18 -21.77 -44.29 15.16
C THR A 18 -22.59 -44.26 16.46
N PRO A 19 -23.10 -45.40 16.96
CA PRO A 19 -23.93 -45.46 18.18
C PRO A 19 -23.11 -45.33 19.48
N PHE A 20 -21.99 -44.62 19.45
CA PHE A 20 -21.16 -44.34 20.61
C PHE A 20 -21.60 -43.01 21.24
N LEU A 21 -22.02 -43.06 22.50
CA LEU A 21 -22.31 -41.86 23.28
C LEU A 21 -21.09 -41.56 24.19
N PRO A 22 -20.53 -40.33 24.15
CA PRO A 22 -19.45 -39.93 25.03
C PRO A 22 -19.91 -39.79 26.50
N ILE A 23 -18.96 -39.49 27.39
CA ILE A 23 -19.24 -39.27 28.81
C ILE A 23 -20.19 -38.06 28.95
N PRO A 24 -21.25 -38.13 29.78
CA PRO A 24 -22.17 -37.02 29.99
C PRO A 24 -21.43 -35.72 30.35
N GLY A 25 -21.71 -34.66 29.58
CA GLY A 25 -21.04 -33.36 29.74
C GLY A 25 -19.80 -33.13 28.85
N THR A 26 -19.23 -34.14 28.18
CA THR A 26 -18.18 -33.95 27.15
C THR A 26 -18.70 -34.05 25.71
N GLU A 27 -20.02 -34.18 25.55
CA GLU A 27 -20.72 -34.32 24.28
C GLU A 27 -20.34 -33.25 23.25
N VAL A 28 -20.30 -31.98 23.65
CA VAL A 28 -19.98 -30.87 22.74
C VAL A 28 -18.55 -30.94 22.21
N ASP A 29 -17.58 -31.27 23.07
CA ASP A 29 -16.17 -31.38 22.68
C ASP A 29 -15.93 -32.61 21.80
N TYR A 30 -16.67 -33.71 22.04
CA TYR A 30 -16.61 -34.92 21.23
C TYR A 30 -17.22 -34.71 19.83
N PHE A 31 -18.45 -34.18 19.76
CA PHE A 31 -19.19 -34.05 18.51
C PHE A 31 -18.71 -32.89 17.62
N PHE A 32 -18.06 -31.87 18.21
CA PHE A 32 -17.61 -30.67 17.51
C PHE A 32 -16.09 -30.43 17.55
N ASP A 33 -15.25 -31.45 17.85
CA ASP A 33 -13.80 -31.29 17.68
C ASP A 33 -13.46 -31.00 16.21
N SER A 34 -13.06 -29.76 15.99
CA SER A 34 -12.47 -29.25 14.75
C SER A 34 -11.47 -30.21 14.11
N LYS A 35 -10.61 -30.87 14.90
CA LYS A 35 -9.55 -31.77 14.40
C LYS A 35 -10.13 -33.05 13.80
N VAL A 36 -11.20 -33.59 14.38
CA VAL A 36 -11.85 -34.81 13.87
C VAL A 36 -12.76 -34.49 12.68
N LEU A 37 -13.38 -33.30 12.68
CA LEU A 37 -14.20 -32.86 11.56
C LEU A 37 -13.34 -32.48 10.33
N THR A 38 -12.25 -31.72 10.49
CA THR A 38 -11.43 -31.20 9.37
C THR A 38 -10.11 -31.95 9.15
N ASP A 39 -9.93 -33.11 9.79
CA ASP A 39 -8.66 -33.88 9.84
C ASP A 39 -7.46 -33.04 10.35
N GLY A 40 -7.72 -31.96 11.08
CA GLY A 40 -6.72 -30.98 11.52
C GLY A 40 -6.33 -29.93 10.47
N GLU A 41 -6.85 -30.02 9.24
CA GLU A 41 -6.59 -29.00 8.21
C GLU A 41 -7.30 -27.67 8.54
N LEU A 42 -6.65 -26.56 8.17
CA LEU A 42 -7.25 -25.22 8.21
C LEU A 42 -7.99 -24.91 6.90
N ALA A 43 -9.12 -24.19 6.99
CA ALA A 43 -9.95 -23.85 5.85
C ALA A 43 -9.15 -23.08 4.76
N PRO A 44 -9.06 -23.60 3.50
CA PRO A 44 -8.20 -23.00 2.47
C PRO A 44 -8.57 -21.54 2.13
N ASN A 45 -7.64 -20.62 2.40
CA ASN A 45 -7.90 -19.18 2.53
C ASN A 45 -7.44 -18.35 1.30
N ASP A 46 -7.16 -19.00 0.17
CA ASP A 46 -6.39 -18.45 -0.95
C ASP A 46 -7.05 -17.26 -1.68
N ARG A 47 -8.37 -17.13 -1.55
CA ARG A 47 -9.17 -16.05 -2.15
C ARG A 47 -9.34 -14.83 -1.24
N CYS A 48 -8.74 -14.86 -0.05
CA CYS A 48 -8.88 -13.83 0.96
C CYS A 48 -7.63 -12.94 1.06
N CYS A 49 -7.83 -11.69 1.48
CA CYS A 49 -6.74 -10.78 1.75
C CYS A 49 -5.96 -11.23 3.02
N ARG A 50 -4.69 -11.62 2.83
CA ARG A 50 -3.79 -12.10 3.90
C ARG A 50 -3.60 -11.14 5.09
N ILE A 51 -3.96 -9.86 4.96
CA ILE A 51 -3.87 -8.85 6.04
C ILE A 51 -5.16 -8.80 6.90
N CYS A 52 -6.30 -9.33 6.43
CA CYS A 52 -7.57 -9.21 7.17
C CYS A 52 -8.51 -10.42 7.11
N GLY A 53 -8.17 -11.48 6.38
CA GLY A 53 -8.97 -12.71 6.26
C GLY A 53 -10.25 -12.58 5.44
N LYS A 54 -10.56 -11.41 4.88
CA LYS A 54 -11.80 -11.18 4.10
C LYS A 54 -11.56 -11.31 2.59
N ILE A 55 -12.57 -11.80 1.88
CA ILE A 55 -12.66 -11.83 0.41
C ILE A 55 -12.83 -10.42 -0.20
N GLY A 56 -12.87 -10.36 -1.54
CA GLY A 56 -13.29 -9.18 -2.31
C GLY A 56 -12.21 -8.14 -2.59
N HIS A 57 -10.98 -8.33 -2.10
CA HIS A 57 -9.85 -7.43 -2.35
C HIS A 57 -8.51 -8.15 -2.12
N TYR A 58 -7.43 -7.65 -2.74
CA TYR A 58 -6.08 -8.22 -2.55
C TYR A 58 -5.32 -7.52 -1.40
N MET A 59 -4.11 -8.01 -1.10
CA MET A 59 -3.21 -7.43 -0.09
C MET A 59 -2.86 -5.94 -0.35
N LYS A 60 -2.90 -5.49 -1.60
CA LYS A 60 -2.64 -4.09 -1.97
C LYS A 60 -3.75 -3.16 -1.48
N ASP A 61 -4.99 -3.56 -1.70
CA ASP A 61 -6.19 -2.71 -1.58
C ASP A 61 -6.85 -2.81 -0.19
N CYS A 62 -6.17 -3.46 0.76
CA CYS A 62 -6.72 -3.77 2.06
C CYS A 62 -7.03 -2.50 2.90
N PRO A 63 -8.29 -2.32 3.35
CA PRO A 63 -8.64 -1.16 4.17
C PRO A 63 -7.95 -1.18 5.54
N LYS A 64 -7.61 -2.35 6.09
CA LYS A 64 -6.75 -2.45 7.28
C LYS A 64 -5.33 -1.94 6.99
N ARG A 65 -4.72 -2.34 5.86
CA ARG A 65 -3.37 -1.89 5.46
C ARG A 65 -3.29 -0.37 5.29
N ARG A 66 -4.29 0.23 4.63
CA ARG A 66 -4.37 1.69 4.47
C ARG A 66 -4.52 2.42 5.81
N ARG A 67 -5.20 1.82 6.81
CA ARG A 67 -5.31 2.38 8.16
C ARG A 67 -4.01 2.29 8.96
N MET A 68 -3.26 1.19 8.87
CA MET A 68 -1.94 1.09 9.54
C MET A 68 -0.98 2.16 9.02
N LYS A 69 -0.82 2.27 7.69
CA LYS A 69 0.07 3.30 7.10
C LYS A 69 -0.33 4.74 7.44
N LYS A 70 -1.62 5.04 7.67
CA LYS A 70 -2.01 6.37 8.18
C LYS A 70 -1.51 6.58 9.61
N LYS A 71 -1.68 5.59 10.50
CA LYS A 71 -1.25 5.68 11.91
C LYS A 71 0.26 5.86 12.04
N GLU A 72 1.04 5.07 11.32
CA GLU A 72 2.51 5.19 11.28
C GLU A 72 2.93 6.64 10.94
N ASN A 73 2.33 7.23 9.90
CA ASN A 73 2.59 8.61 9.46
C ASN A 73 1.98 9.70 10.39
N GLU A 74 1.15 9.33 11.36
CA GLU A 74 0.47 10.26 12.28
C GLU A 74 1.08 10.19 13.69
N GLU A 75 1.77 9.10 14.00
CA GLU A 75 2.60 8.90 15.19
C GLU A 75 4.03 9.46 14.95
N ASP A 76 4.61 9.26 13.76
CA ASP A 76 5.89 9.85 13.28
C ASP A 76 5.91 11.40 13.35
N VAL A 77 4.89 12.04 12.76
CA VAL A 77 4.71 13.52 12.78
C VAL A 77 4.55 14.08 14.20
N LYS A 78 4.11 13.26 15.16
CA LYS A 78 3.89 13.68 16.55
C LYS A 78 5.16 13.59 17.42
N ASP A 79 6.13 12.77 17.03
CA ASP A 79 7.43 12.72 17.71
C ASP A 79 8.38 13.81 17.18
N GLU A 80 8.29 14.17 15.88
CA GLU A 80 8.91 15.39 15.31
C GLU A 80 8.48 16.68 16.04
N GLU A 81 7.24 16.74 16.57
CA GLU A 81 6.78 17.87 17.40
C GLU A 81 7.44 17.89 18.80
N ARG A 82 8.02 16.76 19.25
CA ARG A 82 8.78 16.65 20.50
C ARG A 82 10.28 16.87 20.36
N GLU A 83 10.84 16.70 19.17
CA GLU A 83 12.27 16.93 18.88
C GLU A 83 12.64 18.23 18.12
N PRO A 84 11.90 19.37 18.17
CA PRO A 84 12.36 20.62 17.53
C PRO A 84 13.58 21.25 18.23
N LYS A 85 14.08 20.64 19.32
CA LYS A 85 15.16 21.15 20.18
C LYS A 85 16.55 21.05 19.54
N ASP A 86 16.80 20.05 18.71
CA ASP A 86 18.08 19.87 18.01
C ASP A 86 18.07 20.39 16.57
N ARG A 87 17.25 21.41 16.29
CA ARG A 87 17.38 22.24 15.08
C ARG A 87 18.62 23.13 15.16
N ARG A 88 19.76 22.49 14.98
CA ARG A 88 21.08 23.07 14.77
C ARG A 88 21.26 23.45 13.30
N CYS A 89 21.86 24.61 13.06
CA CYS A 89 22.12 25.11 11.73
C CYS A 89 23.29 24.36 11.08
N PHE A 90 23.01 23.57 10.05
CA PHE A 90 23.99 22.85 9.21
C PHE A 90 25.01 23.76 8.47
N GLN A 91 25.07 25.06 8.75
CA GLN A 91 25.97 26.02 8.10
C GLN A 91 26.93 26.72 9.07
N CYS A 92 26.55 26.92 10.33
CA CYS A 92 27.38 27.55 11.37
C CYS A 92 27.52 26.70 12.66
N GLY A 93 26.65 25.71 12.88
CA GLY A 93 26.69 24.84 14.06
C GLY A 93 25.88 25.34 15.27
N ASP A 94 25.25 26.51 15.20
CA ASP A 94 24.44 27.08 16.28
C ASP A 94 23.05 26.46 16.37
N MET A 95 22.43 26.47 17.55
CA MET A 95 21.08 25.96 17.79
C MET A 95 20.01 27.07 17.68
N GLY A 96 18.77 26.69 17.39
CA GLY A 96 17.61 27.60 17.35
C GLY A 96 17.29 28.19 15.98
N HIS A 97 18.04 27.84 14.93
CA HIS A 97 17.69 28.18 13.55
C HIS A 97 18.17 27.11 12.56
N VAL A 98 17.49 26.98 11.42
CA VAL A 98 17.89 26.07 10.33
C VAL A 98 18.67 26.83 9.25
N ARG A 99 19.37 26.10 8.37
CA ARG A 99 20.26 26.66 7.32
C ARG A 99 19.64 27.77 6.45
N ARG A 100 18.32 27.79 6.27
CA ARG A 100 17.59 28.82 5.49
C ARG A 100 17.53 30.19 6.20
N ASP A 101 17.53 30.18 7.52
CA ASP A 101 17.32 31.35 8.38
C ASP A 101 18.62 31.83 9.03
N CYS A 102 19.76 31.27 8.59
CA CYS A 102 21.09 31.58 9.11
C CYS A 102 21.48 33.05 8.88
N PRO A 103 21.86 33.81 9.93
CA PRO A 103 22.16 35.23 9.80
C PRO A 103 23.33 35.49 8.85
N GLU A 104 24.38 34.67 8.91
CA GLU A 104 25.53 34.75 8.00
C GLU A 104 25.15 34.57 6.52
N TYR A 105 24.20 33.65 6.25
CA TYR A 105 23.67 33.46 4.90
C TYR A 105 22.82 34.66 4.44
N ARG A 106 22.18 35.37 5.37
CA ARG A 106 21.38 36.57 5.11
C ARG A 106 22.27 37.80 4.84
N HIS A 107 23.36 37.98 5.59
CA HIS A 107 24.32 39.07 5.38
C HIS A 107 25.00 38.99 4.01
N LEU A 108 25.39 37.81 3.56
CA LEU A 108 26.02 37.61 2.24
C LEU A 108 25.10 38.06 1.09
N LYS A 109 23.77 37.91 1.23
CA LYS A 109 22.78 38.35 0.23
C LYS A 109 22.44 39.84 0.31
N GLN A 110 22.66 40.51 1.45
CA GLN A 110 22.37 41.95 1.57
C GLN A 110 23.42 42.82 0.85
N ARG A 111 24.66 42.34 0.68
CA ARG A 111 25.70 43.04 -0.11
C ARG A 111 25.42 43.15 -1.62
N THR A 112 24.42 42.43 -2.15
CA THR A 112 24.02 42.50 -3.57
C THR A 112 22.68 43.20 -3.81
N GLY A 113 22.10 43.83 -2.78
CA GLY A 113 20.80 44.54 -2.87
C GLY A 113 20.87 45.97 -3.43
N GLY A 114 21.67 46.24 -4.48
CA GLY A 114 22.01 47.64 -4.82
C GLY A 114 22.52 47.95 -6.24
N VAL A 115 21.92 47.41 -7.30
CA VAL A 115 22.07 47.97 -8.67
C VAL A 115 20.73 47.92 -9.43
N PRO A 116 20.20 49.04 -9.93
CA PRO A 116 19.04 49.03 -10.82
C PRO A 116 19.49 48.76 -12.28
N ALA A 117 19.07 47.62 -12.85
CA ALA A 117 19.29 47.35 -14.27
C ALA A 117 18.24 48.10 -15.12
N PRO A 118 18.65 48.92 -16.11
CA PRO A 118 17.71 49.65 -16.96
C PRO A 118 17.02 48.71 -17.97
N HIS A 119 15.83 49.09 -18.44
CA HIS A 119 15.13 48.33 -19.48
C HIS A 119 15.83 48.45 -20.84
N MET A 120 15.70 47.43 -21.69
CA MET A 120 15.64 47.59 -23.14
C MET A 120 14.64 46.61 -23.78
N VAL A 121 13.64 47.18 -24.44
CA VAL A 121 12.83 46.61 -25.54
C VAL A 121 13.71 46.45 -26.82
N ARG A 122 13.39 45.78 -27.95
CA ARG A 122 12.26 45.04 -28.60
C ARG A 122 12.89 44.34 -29.87
N SER A 123 12.35 43.39 -30.64
CA SER A 123 11.25 42.39 -30.59
C SER A 123 11.27 41.53 -31.88
N VAL A 124 10.46 40.46 -31.97
CA VAL A 124 10.09 39.66 -33.19
C VAL A 124 11.28 38.99 -33.96
N VAL A 125 11.14 38.05 -34.91
CA VAL A 125 10.03 37.52 -35.77
C VAL A 125 10.22 36.00 -36.06
N SER A 126 9.15 35.30 -36.50
CA SER A 126 9.05 34.06 -37.33
C SER A 126 10.01 32.86 -37.14
N SER A 127 9.56 31.61 -36.97
CA SER A 127 8.66 30.78 -37.82
C SER A 127 9.31 30.14 -39.06
N GLN A 128 9.52 28.81 -39.02
CA GLN A 128 9.41 27.90 -40.17
C GLN A 128 9.30 26.43 -39.74
N SER A 129 8.98 25.52 -40.68
CA SER A 129 8.29 24.25 -40.40
C SER A 129 8.96 22.98 -40.96
N ILE A 130 8.51 21.84 -40.43
CA ILE A 130 8.81 20.44 -40.80
C ILE A 130 8.76 20.15 -42.32
N PRO A 131 9.47 19.11 -42.78
CA PRO A 131 8.73 17.90 -43.21
C PRO A 131 9.32 16.55 -42.72
N ILE A 132 8.52 15.48 -42.84
CA ILE A 132 8.77 14.11 -42.37
C ILE A 132 8.81 13.13 -43.56
N PRO A 133 9.75 12.16 -43.60
CA PRO A 133 9.61 10.95 -44.43
C PRO A 133 8.87 9.82 -43.70
N LYS A 134 7.91 9.19 -44.39
CA LYS A 134 7.36 7.84 -44.10
C LYS A 134 8.21 6.81 -44.90
N THR A 135 8.15 5.49 -44.85
CA THR A 135 7.27 4.40 -44.33
C THR A 135 8.18 3.25 -43.79
N ALA A 136 7.77 2.19 -43.09
CA ALA A 136 6.76 1.15 -43.39
C ALA A 136 6.37 0.35 -42.12
N ALA A 137 5.18 -0.26 -42.06
CA ALA A 137 4.92 -1.72 -42.17
C ALA A 137 5.90 -2.63 -41.39
N ASP A 138 5.46 -3.60 -40.60
CA ASP A 138 4.17 -4.31 -40.58
C ASP A 138 3.63 -4.59 -39.15
N CYS A 139 2.35 -4.97 -39.01
CA CYS A 139 1.71 -5.38 -37.75
C CYS A 139 0.55 -6.37 -37.97
N PRO A 140 0.72 -7.68 -37.67
CA PRO A 140 -0.39 -8.61 -37.49
C PRO A 140 -0.87 -8.58 -36.02
N GLY A 141 -1.97 -7.88 -35.76
CA GLY A 141 -2.58 -7.84 -34.41
C GLY A 141 -3.18 -9.19 -34.00
N ARG A 142 -2.94 -9.64 -32.77
CA ARG A 142 -3.50 -10.90 -32.25
C ARG A 142 -4.89 -10.68 -31.64
N THR A 143 -5.92 -11.14 -32.36
CA THR A 143 -7.34 -10.91 -32.05
C THR A 143 -7.76 -11.39 -30.66
N ARG A 144 -8.58 -10.59 -29.98
CA ARG A 144 -9.21 -10.90 -28.68
C ARG A 144 -10.53 -11.63 -28.91
N GLN A 145 -10.58 -12.94 -28.65
CA GLN A 145 -11.80 -13.72 -28.79
C GLN A 145 -12.79 -13.46 -27.62
N PRO A 146 -14.11 -13.29 -27.89
CA PRO A 146 -15.16 -13.32 -26.89
C PRO A 146 -15.69 -14.74 -26.64
N SER A 147 -16.65 -14.84 -25.71
CA SER A 147 -17.33 -16.04 -25.24
C SER A 147 -18.22 -16.76 -26.28
N GLU A 148 -18.33 -18.07 -26.15
CA GLU A 148 -19.49 -18.88 -26.57
C GLU A 148 -20.07 -19.65 -25.36
N CYS A 149 -21.19 -20.33 -25.56
CA CYS A 149 -22.16 -20.77 -24.53
C CYS A 149 -21.69 -21.91 -23.61
#